data_AF-A0A7S3P5L2-F1
#
_entry.id   AF-A0A7S3P5L2-F1
#
_cell.length_a   1.000
_cell.length_b   1.000
_cell.length_c   1.000
_cell.angle_alpha   90.00
_cell.angle_beta   90.00
_cell.angle_gamma   90.00
#
_symmetry.space_group_name_H-M   'P 1'
#
loop_
_entity.id
_entity.type
_entity.pdbx_description
1 polymer ?
#
loop_
_entity_poly.entity_id
_entity_poly.type
_entity_poly.pdbx_seq_one_letter_code
_entity_poly.pdbx_strand_id
1 'polypeptide(L)'
;MVKEIDYSTIAYVIESWEQLKRTKNYEETAGKILFQALFTKCPQAKPLFGFPIDIDPSSKDLLASRRFKMHAVYMIQMLDTALNMLGPDIELLTEIMAELGVKHIRYGVRPEMFPVMGEALLITLEQTIGADFNDCVRDAWKETYAELSQDMVRAMTK
;
A
#
# COMPACT_ATOMS: atom_id res chain seq x y z
N MET A 1 -0.50 20.34 -6.06
CA MET A 1 0.68 20.56 -5.21
C MET A 1 0.46 19.72 -3.97
N VAL A 2 1.27 18.68 -3.82
CA VAL A 2 1.36 17.89 -2.58
C VAL A 2 1.73 18.87 -1.47
N LYS A 3 1.07 18.77 -0.32
CA LYS A 3 1.59 19.51 0.85
C LYS A 3 2.91 18.85 1.22
N GLU A 4 3.95 19.66 1.39
CA GLU A 4 5.23 19.16 1.89
C GLU A 4 4.96 18.44 3.22
N ILE A 5 5.14 17.11 3.20
CA ILE A 5 4.96 16.27 4.39
C ILE A 5 6.06 16.66 5.35
N ASP A 6 5.70 16.95 6.60
CA ASP A 6 6.68 17.40 7.56
C ASP A 6 7.73 16.30 7.85
N TYR A 7 8.93 16.72 8.25
CA TYR A 7 10.05 15.81 8.50
C TYR A 7 9.74 14.75 9.57
N SER A 8 8.98 15.11 10.61
CA SER A 8 8.64 14.17 11.69
C SER A 8 7.67 13.10 11.22
N THR A 9 6.71 13.45 10.37
CA THR A 9 5.80 12.52 9.70
C THR A 9 6.56 11.54 8.82
N ILE A 10 7.50 12.02 7.99
CA ILE A 10 8.36 11.15 7.17
C ILE A 10 9.19 10.23 8.07
N ALA A 11 9.77 10.74 9.16
CA ALA A 11 10.57 9.94 10.08
C ALA A 11 9.76 8.78 10.69
N TYR A 12 8.53 9.04 11.19
CA TYR A 12 7.66 7.98 11.72
C TYR A 12 7.36 6.90 10.68
N VAL A 13 7.09 7.29 9.43
CA VAL A 13 6.81 6.36 8.34
C VAL A 13 8.04 5.51 8.02
N ILE A 14 9.21 6.13 7.81
CA ILE A 14 10.44 5.41 7.44
C ILE A 14 10.90 4.50 8.57
N GLU A 15 10.89 4.97 9.83
CA GLU A 15 11.33 4.16 10.97
C GLU A 15 10.43 2.93 11.18
N SER A 16 9.11 3.10 11.11
CA SER A 16 8.16 1.99 11.24
C SER A 16 8.20 1.04 10.04
N TRP A 17 8.46 1.54 8.83
CA TRP A 17 8.70 0.71 7.65
C TRP A 17 9.96 -0.15 7.79
N GLU A 18 11.05 0.43 8.29
CA GLU A 18 12.29 -0.32 8.56
C GLU A 18 12.11 -1.36 9.67
N GLN A 19 11.23 -1.12 10.64
CA GLN A 19 10.86 -2.15 11.62
C GLN A 19 10.09 -3.30 10.97
N LEU A 20 9.11 -3.02 10.10
CA LEU A 20 8.40 -4.03 9.33
C LEU A 20 9.38 -4.90 8.54
N LYS A 21 10.40 -4.29 7.91
CA LYS A 21 11.44 -4.98 7.12
C LYS A 21 12.31 -5.94 7.93
N ARG A 22 12.36 -5.82 9.26
CA ARG A 22 13.05 -6.78 10.14
C ARG A 22 12.30 -8.10 10.32
N THR A 23 11.04 -8.16 9.89
CA THR A 23 10.25 -9.40 9.88
C THR A 23 10.86 -10.41 8.91
N LYS A 24 10.92 -11.68 9.30
CA LYS A 24 11.38 -12.75 8.39
C LYS A 24 10.49 -12.81 7.14
N ASN A 25 11.12 -12.80 5.97
CA ASN A 25 10.43 -12.77 4.67
C ASN A 25 9.40 -11.63 4.59
N TYR A 26 9.77 -10.44 5.07
CA TYR A 26 8.84 -9.32 5.26
C TYR A 26 7.96 -9.03 4.04
N GLU A 27 8.49 -9.09 2.82
CA GLU A 27 7.72 -8.81 1.59
C GLU A 27 6.55 -9.77 1.42
N GLU A 28 6.81 -11.08 1.58
CA GLU A 28 5.75 -12.09 1.48
C GLU A 28 4.83 -12.01 2.69
N THR A 29 5.36 -11.81 3.90
CA THR A 29 4.56 -11.75 5.14
C THR A 29 3.61 -10.55 5.14
N ALA A 30 4.14 -9.34 4.96
CA ALA A 30 3.36 -8.10 4.93
C ALA A 30 2.43 -8.07 3.71
N GLY A 31 2.91 -8.48 2.54
CA GLY A 31 2.10 -8.52 1.32
C GLY A 31 0.89 -9.45 1.45
N LYS A 32 1.05 -10.61 2.11
CA LYS A 32 -0.10 -11.50 2.39
C LYS A 32 -1.13 -10.82 3.29
N ILE A 33 -0.71 -10.24 4.41
CA ILE A 33 -1.60 -9.55 5.35
C ILE A 33 -2.35 -8.43 4.62
N LEU A 34 -1.62 -7.62 3.82
CA LEU A 34 -2.17 -6.52 3.04
C LEU A 34 -3.24 -7.00 2.04
N PHE A 35 -2.95 -8.02 1.24
CA PHE A 35 -3.92 -8.54 0.28
C PHE A 35 -5.11 -9.24 0.94
N GLN A 36 -4.90 -9.93 2.07
CA GLN A 36 -6.00 -10.51 2.85
C GLN A 36 -6.94 -9.42 3.36
N ALA A 37 -6.39 -8.34 3.94
CA ALA A 37 -7.18 -7.21 4.40
C ALA A 37 -7.91 -6.51 3.24
N LEU A 38 -7.21 -6.27 2.12
CA LEU A 38 -7.79 -5.66 0.92
C LEU A 38 -8.93 -6.52 0.35
N PHE A 39 -8.73 -7.81 0.14
CA PHE A 39 -9.75 -8.69 -0.46
C PHE A 39 -10.94 -8.95 0.47
N THR A 40 -10.74 -8.82 1.79
CA THR A 40 -11.82 -8.88 2.78
C THR A 40 -12.69 -7.63 2.72
N LYS A 41 -12.07 -6.44 2.68
CA LYS A 41 -12.77 -5.15 2.66
C LYS A 41 -13.30 -4.75 1.28
N CYS A 42 -12.62 -5.19 0.23
CA CYS A 42 -12.86 -4.85 -1.17
C CYS A 42 -12.83 -6.13 -2.04
N PRO A 43 -13.83 -7.02 -1.95
CA PRO A 43 -13.85 -8.24 -2.75
C PRO A 43 -13.72 -7.98 -4.26
N GLN A 44 -14.24 -6.86 -4.75
CA GLN A 44 -14.13 -6.41 -6.14
C GLN A 44 -12.69 -6.18 -6.61
N ALA A 45 -11.70 -6.11 -5.71
CA ALA A 45 -10.29 -6.06 -6.08
C ALA A 45 -9.75 -7.43 -6.54
N LYS A 46 -10.32 -8.55 -6.08
CA LYS A 46 -9.81 -9.91 -6.37
C LYS A 46 -9.66 -10.17 -7.89
N PRO A 47 -10.65 -9.84 -8.76
CA PRO A 47 -10.51 -10.07 -10.20
C PRO A 47 -9.43 -9.22 -10.86
N LEU A 48 -9.11 -8.04 -10.31
CA LEU A 48 -8.04 -7.17 -10.82
C LEU A 48 -6.65 -7.82 -10.71
N PHE A 49 -6.50 -8.76 -9.76
CA PHE A 49 -5.30 -9.57 -9.58
C PHE A 49 -5.44 -10.98 -10.16
N GLY A 50 -6.48 -11.24 -10.94
CA GLY A 50 -6.73 -12.53 -11.60
C GLY A 50 -7.26 -13.63 -10.68
N PHE A 51 -7.95 -13.27 -9.60
CA PHE A 51 -8.59 -14.23 -8.70
C PHE A 51 -10.13 -14.22 -8.82
N PRO A 52 -10.80 -15.36 -8.58
CA PRO A 52 -12.25 -15.41 -8.51
C PRO A 52 -12.83 -14.46 -7.45
N ILE A 53 -14.00 -13.88 -7.72
CA ILE A 53 -14.65 -12.92 -6.81
C ILE A 53 -15.03 -13.55 -5.45
N ASP A 54 -15.33 -14.84 -5.47
CA ASP A 54 -15.79 -15.66 -4.36
C ASP A 54 -14.66 -16.38 -3.61
N ILE A 55 -13.39 -16.25 -4.04
CA ILE A 55 -12.28 -16.89 -3.32
C ILE A 55 -12.19 -16.34 -1.89
N ASP A 56 -12.08 -17.23 -0.92
CA ASP A 56 -11.84 -16.84 0.48
C ASP A 56 -10.41 -16.26 0.59
N PRO A 57 -10.26 -14.99 1.05
CA PRO A 57 -8.96 -14.36 1.25
C PRO A 57 -8.01 -15.14 2.18
N SER A 58 -8.55 -15.99 3.06
CA SER A 58 -7.77 -16.80 3.99
C SER A 58 -7.64 -18.26 3.57
N SER A 59 -8.12 -18.64 2.39
CA SER A 59 -8.01 -20.01 1.89
C SER A 59 -6.55 -20.42 1.70
N LYS A 60 -6.25 -21.68 2.02
CA LYS A 60 -4.92 -22.27 1.79
C LYS A 60 -4.51 -22.21 0.33
N ASP A 61 -5.45 -22.37 -0.59
CA ASP A 61 -5.20 -22.35 -2.03
C ASP A 61 -4.75 -20.97 -2.52
N LEU A 62 -5.41 -19.90 -2.06
CA LEU A 62 -4.99 -18.53 -2.36
C LEU A 62 -3.61 -18.24 -1.78
N LEU A 63 -3.41 -18.54 -0.49
CA LEU A 63 -2.15 -18.23 0.21
C LEU A 63 -0.96 -19.06 -0.28
N ALA A 64 -1.21 -20.24 -0.87
CA ALA A 64 -0.20 -21.07 -1.52
C ALA A 64 0.03 -20.69 -3.00
N SER A 65 -0.89 -19.98 -3.64
CA SER A 65 -0.81 -19.60 -5.05
C SER A 65 0.46 -18.81 -5.35
N ARG A 66 1.23 -19.26 -6.35
CA ARG A 66 2.40 -18.55 -6.85
C ARG A 66 2.05 -17.14 -7.31
N ARG A 67 0.91 -16.97 -7.99
CA ARG A 67 0.44 -15.66 -8.45
C ARG A 67 0.19 -14.71 -7.27
N PHE A 68 -0.45 -15.22 -6.22
CA PHE A 68 -0.74 -14.42 -5.02
C PHE A 68 0.54 -13.96 -4.33
N LYS A 69 1.48 -14.87 -4.11
CA LYS A 69 2.79 -14.54 -3.52
C LYS A 69 3.57 -13.54 -4.35
N MET A 70 3.55 -13.69 -5.68
CA MET A 70 4.20 -12.73 -6.59
C MET A 70 3.60 -11.33 -6.47
N HIS A 71 2.27 -11.20 -6.47
CA HIS A 71 1.61 -9.90 -6.28
C HIS A 71 1.85 -9.32 -4.88
N ALA A 72 1.82 -10.16 -3.84
CA ALA A 72 2.11 -9.76 -2.47
C ALA A 72 3.51 -9.14 -2.34
N VAL A 73 4.54 -9.83 -2.82
CA VAL A 73 5.92 -9.34 -2.81
C VAL A 73 6.06 -8.06 -3.64
N TYR A 74 5.54 -8.07 -4.87
CA TYR A 74 5.66 -6.92 -5.77
C TYR A 74 5.00 -5.65 -5.21
N MET A 75 3.86 -5.78 -4.53
CA MET A 75 3.18 -4.63 -3.91
C MET A 75 4.04 -4.00 -2.81
N ILE A 76 4.67 -4.82 -1.95
CA ILE A 76 5.55 -4.30 -0.89
C ILE A 76 6.79 -3.63 -1.47
N GLN A 77 7.37 -4.18 -2.55
CA GLN A 77 8.51 -3.56 -3.25
C GLN A 77 8.15 -2.20 -3.87
N MET A 78 6.95 -2.08 -4.44
CA MET A 78 6.49 -0.81 -5.00
C MET A 78 6.24 0.24 -3.91
N LEU A 79 5.71 -0.17 -2.75
CA LEU A 79 5.60 0.72 -1.59
C LEU A 79 6.98 1.16 -1.09
N ASP A 80 7.92 0.23 -0.91
CA ASP A 80 9.30 0.55 -0.49
C ASP A 80 9.96 1.55 -1.47
N THR A 81 9.77 1.34 -2.77
CA THR A 81 10.28 2.28 -3.80
C THR A 81 9.67 3.67 -3.64
N ALA A 82 8.36 3.79 -3.46
CA ALA A 82 7.71 5.10 -3.26
C ALA A 82 8.17 5.78 -1.97
N LEU A 83 8.36 5.02 -0.89
CA LEU A 83 8.83 5.53 0.39
C LEU A 83 10.29 6.02 0.33
N ASN A 84 11.16 5.33 -0.43
CA ASN A 84 12.55 5.77 -0.65
C ASN A 84 12.64 7.08 -1.45
N MET A 85 11.55 7.51 -2.07
CA MET A 85 11.45 8.78 -2.79
C MET A 85 10.82 9.89 -1.94
N LEU A 86 10.37 9.59 -0.71
CA LEU A 86 9.94 10.61 0.24
C LEU A 86 11.15 11.44 0.67
N GLY A 87 11.13 12.73 0.39
CA GLY A 87 12.24 13.63 0.70
C GLY A 87 12.25 14.87 -0.19
N PRO A 88 13.44 15.47 -0.44
CA PRO A 88 13.54 16.78 -1.08
C PRO A 88 13.05 16.80 -2.54
N ASP A 89 12.98 15.66 -3.22
CA ASP A 89 12.59 15.56 -4.63
C ASP A 89 11.08 15.29 -4.83
N ILE A 90 10.24 15.98 -4.04
CA ILE A 90 8.78 15.72 -4.00
C ILE A 90 8.06 16.00 -5.32
N GLU A 91 8.60 16.90 -6.16
CA GLU A 91 8.05 17.19 -7.49
C GLU A 91 8.19 15.99 -8.43
N LEU A 92 9.37 15.35 -8.46
CA LEU A 92 9.60 14.14 -9.25
C LEU A 92 8.70 12.99 -8.80
N LEU A 93 8.53 12.84 -7.48
CA LEU A 93 7.61 11.85 -6.92
C LEU A 93 6.17 12.11 -7.38
N THR A 94 5.71 13.35 -7.37
CA THR A 94 4.38 13.74 -7.84
C THR A 94 4.14 13.30 -9.29
N GLU A 95 5.10 13.53 -10.18
CA GLU A 95 5.02 13.12 -11.59
C GLU A 95 4.94 11.61 -11.75
N ILE A 96 5.81 10.87 -11.04
CA ILE A 96 5.82 9.40 -11.06
C ILE A 96 4.50 8.82 -10.55
N MET A 97 3.96 9.38 -9.47
CA MET A 97 2.66 8.96 -8.92
C MET A 97 1.52 9.25 -9.89
N ALA A 98 1.53 10.38 -10.59
CA ALA A 98 0.54 10.68 -11.62
C ALA A 98 0.60 9.67 -12.78
N GLU A 99 1.79 9.36 -13.30
CA GLU A 99 1.96 8.34 -14.35
C GLU A 99 1.49 6.96 -13.88
N LEU A 100 1.78 6.62 -12.63
CA LEU A 100 1.32 5.37 -12.03
C LEU A 100 -0.21 5.34 -11.93
N GLY A 101 -0.86 6.46 -11.59
CA GLY A 101 -2.31 6.63 -11.60
C GLY A 101 -2.93 6.31 -12.96
N VAL A 102 -2.36 6.82 -14.06
CA VAL A 102 -2.83 6.52 -15.43
C VAL A 102 -2.75 5.02 -15.74
N LYS A 103 -1.70 4.34 -15.27
CA LYS A 103 -1.60 2.86 -15.41
C LYS A 103 -2.69 2.14 -14.62
N HIS A 104 -3.04 2.64 -13.43
CA HIS A 104 -4.08 2.05 -12.58
C HIS A 104 -5.48 2.08 -13.22
N ILE A 105 -5.78 3.08 -14.06
CA ILE A 105 -7.01 3.09 -14.88
C ILE A 105 -7.04 1.85 -15.78
N ARG A 106 -5.94 1.55 -16.46
CA ARG A 106 -5.85 0.41 -17.40
C ARG A 106 -5.99 -0.94 -16.69
N TYR A 107 -5.63 -1.01 -15.42
CA TYR A 107 -5.84 -2.19 -14.59
C TYR A 107 -7.28 -2.34 -14.10
N GLY A 108 -8.16 -1.35 -14.32
CA GLY A 108 -9.54 -1.34 -13.85
C GLY A 108 -9.69 -0.94 -12.38
N VAL A 109 -8.63 -0.37 -11.77
CA VAL A 109 -8.70 0.20 -10.42
C VAL A 109 -9.55 1.47 -10.48
N ARG A 110 -10.41 1.65 -9.47
CA ARG A 110 -11.24 2.84 -9.35
C ARG A 110 -10.77 3.71 -8.18
N PRO A 111 -10.97 5.04 -8.23
CA PRO A 111 -10.58 5.95 -7.15
C PRO A 111 -11.09 5.53 -5.77
N GLU A 112 -12.28 4.94 -5.68
CA GLU A 112 -12.89 4.53 -4.40
C GLU A 112 -12.16 3.34 -3.74
N MET A 113 -11.26 2.66 -4.45
CA MET A 113 -10.47 1.55 -3.90
C MET A 113 -9.24 2.03 -3.11
N PHE A 114 -8.76 3.26 -3.33
CA PHE A 114 -7.55 3.79 -2.68
C PHE A 114 -7.71 3.91 -1.15
N PRO A 115 -8.80 4.47 -0.60
CA PRO A 115 -9.01 4.48 0.85
C PRO A 115 -8.96 3.08 1.46
N VAL A 116 -9.49 2.07 0.77
CA VAL A 116 -9.51 0.69 1.25
C VAL A 116 -8.12 0.05 1.24
N MET A 117 -7.29 0.38 0.24
CA MET A 117 -5.88 0.01 0.22
C MET A 117 -5.11 0.67 1.37
N GLY A 118 -5.38 1.94 1.67
CA GLY A 118 -4.82 2.63 2.83
C GLY A 118 -5.16 1.93 4.15
N GLU A 119 -6.43 1.59 4.36
CA GLU A 119 -6.84 0.80 5.55
C GLU A 119 -6.15 -0.56 5.63
N ALA A 120 -5.99 -1.26 4.51
CA ALA A 120 -5.28 -2.54 4.46
C ALA A 120 -3.80 -2.39 4.81
N LEU A 121 -3.16 -1.30 4.39
CA LEU A 121 -1.77 -0.98 4.76
C LEU A 121 -1.64 -0.71 6.27
N LEU A 122 -2.55 0.07 6.87
CA LEU A 122 -2.54 0.32 8.31
C LEU A 122 -2.71 -0.97 9.12
N ILE A 123 -3.62 -1.87 8.71
CA ILE A 123 -3.78 -3.20 9.32
C ILE A 123 -2.49 -4.02 9.22
N THR A 124 -1.81 -3.92 8.07
CA THR A 124 -0.55 -4.65 7.84
C THR A 124 0.54 -4.16 8.78
N LEU A 125 0.68 -2.85 8.96
CA LEU A 125 1.64 -2.26 9.88
C LEU A 125 1.32 -2.67 11.32
N GLU A 126 0.07 -2.52 11.75
CA GLU A 126 -0.39 -2.91 13.09
C GLU A 126 -0.08 -4.38 13.42
N GLN A 127 -0.30 -5.30 12.47
CA GLN A 127 -0.02 -6.72 12.68
C GLN A 127 1.46 -7.09 12.61
N THR A 128 2.30 -6.30 11.93
CA THR A 128 3.72 -6.62 11.72
C THR A 128 4.62 -6.02 12.79
N ILE A 129 4.39 -4.76 13.18
CA ILE A 129 5.21 -4.07 14.20
C ILE A 129 4.52 -4.00 15.58
N GLY A 130 3.26 -4.43 15.67
CA GLY A 130 2.57 -4.64 16.95
C GLY A 130 2.48 -3.37 17.80
N ALA A 131 2.99 -3.43 19.02
CA ALA A 131 2.92 -2.34 19.99
C ALA A 131 3.64 -1.06 19.55
N ASP A 132 4.59 -1.16 18.61
CA ASP A 132 5.29 0.00 18.06
C ASP A 132 4.40 0.80 17.08
N PHE A 133 3.28 0.23 16.61
CA PHE A 133 2.25 0.92 15.82
C PHE A 133 1.33 1.78 16.70
N ASN A 134 1.90 2.84 17.27
CA ASN A 134 1.19 3.81 18.11
C ASN A 134 0.42 4.87 17.28
N ASP A 135 -0.29 5.77 17.97
CA ASP A 135 -1.13 6.79 17.32
C ASP A 135 -0.33 7.76 16.43
N CYS A 136 0.89 8.14 16.82
CA CYS A 136 1.75 8.99 16.00
C CYS A 136 2.13 8.30 14.69
N VAL A 137 2.52 7.02 14.76
CA VAL A 137 2.83 6.21 13.56
C VAL A 137 1.58 6.08 12.69
N ARG A 138 0.43 5.76 13.29
CA ARG A 138 -0.84 5.61 12.57
C ARG A 138 -1.22 6.89 11.81
N ASP A 139 -1.12 8.04 12.44
CA ASP A 139 -1.52 9.31 11.83
C ASP A 139 -0.50 9.75 10.76
N ALA A 140 0.79 9.54 10.99
CA ALA A 140 1.83 9.79 9.99
C ALA A 140 1.62 8.96 8.70
N TRP A 141 1.24 7.68 8.85
CA TRP A 141 0.92 6.82 7.72
C TRP A 141 -0.36 7.23 6.99
N LYS A 142 -1.41 7.65 7.72
CA LYS A 142 -2.64 8.16 7.09
C LYS A 142 -2.34 9.38 6.22
N GLU A 143 -1.59 10.34 6.76
CA GLU A 143 -1.21 11.55 6.05
C GLU A 143 -0.37 11.22 4.80
N THR A 144 0.71 10.47 4.98
CA THR A 144 1.62 10.10 3.89
C THR A 144 0.91 9.32 2.79
N TYR A 145 0.09 8.32 3.15
CA TYR A 145 -0.68 7.56 2.18
C TYR A 145 -1.71 8.44 1.45
N ALA A 146 -2.38 9.35 2.17
CA ALA A 146 -3.36 10.25 1.57
C ALA A 146 -2.73 11.15 0.50
N GLU A 147 -1.57 11.74 0.77
CA GLU A 147 -0.87 12.60 -0.20
C GLU A 147 -0.42 11.78 -1.43
N LEU A 148 0.25 10.64 -1.22
CA LEU A 148 0.72 9.77 -2.31
C LEU A 148 -0.43 9.25 -3.20
N SER A 149 -1.52 8.79 -2.57
CA SER A 149 -2.68 8.28 -3.30
C SER A 149 -3.46 9.40 -4.00
N GLN A 150 -3.48 10.61 -3.44
CA GLN A 150 -4.18 11.74 -4.04
C GLN A 150 -3.60 12.11 -5.41
N ASP A 151 -2.29 12.05 -5.60
CA ASP A 151 -1.68 12.34 -6.90
C ASP A 151 -2.03 11.31 -7.96
N MET A 152 -2.09 10.03 -7.58
CA MET A 152 -2.59 8.98 -8.46
C MET A 152 -4.05 9.23 -8.84
N VAL A 153 -4.91 9.50 -7.85
CA VAL A 153 -6.35 9.71 -8.05
C VAL A 153 -6.63 10.96 -8.90
N ARG A 154 -5.87 12.04 -8.71
CA ARG A 154 -5.94 13.24 -9.57
C ARG A 154 -5.66 12.90 -11.03
N ALA A 155 -4.68 12.04 -11.31
CA ALA A 155 -4.38 11.61 -12.67
C ALA A 155 -5.46 10.67 -13.27
N MET A 156 -6.25 10.01 -12.42
CA MET A 156 -7.33 9.11 -12.85
C MET A 156 -8.65 9.84 -13.16
N THR A 157 -8.80 11.07 -12.71
CA THR A 157 -10.04 11.86 -12.79
C THR A 157 -9.92 13.10 -13.69
N LYS A 158 -8.74 13.28 -14.30
CA LYS A 158 -8.50 14.26 -15.38
C LYS A 158 -9.03 13.73 -16.70
#